data_AF-A0A963L111-F1
#
_entry.id   AF-A0A963L111-F1
#
_cell.length_a   1.000
_cell.length_b   1.000
_cell.length_c   1.000
_cell.angle_alpha   90.00
_cell.angle_beta   90.00
_cell.angle_gamma   90.00
#
_symmetry.space_group_name_H-M   'P 1'
#
loop_
_entity.id
_entity.type
_entity.pdbx_description
1 polymer ?
#
loop_
_entity_poly.entity_id
_entity_poly.type
_entity_poly.pdbx_seq_one_letter_code
_entity_poly.pdbx_strand_id
1 'polypeptide(L)' 'PCLGTREFDACFELLPPDRPLPPAIAEDRDLGFMLWDIDHAAAGKPSLFFRAKLEQGVVRVPPPGSPEILR' A
#
# COMPACT_ATOMS: atom_id res chain seq x y z
N PRO A 1 11.47 -10.07 6.96
CA PRO A 1 11.02 -9.09 5.94
C PRO A 1 11.64 -7.74 6.26
N CYS A 2 11.55 -6.76 5.38
CA CYS A 2 12.09 -5.42 5.62
C CYS A 2 11.04 -4.34 5.33
N LEU A 3 11.11 -3.23 6.08
CA LEU A 3 10.29 -2.05 5.85
C LEU A 3 10.97 -1.14 4.81
N GLY A 4 10.80 -1.48 3.52
CA GLY A 4 11.32 -0.70 2.39
C GLY A 4 12.76 -1.06 2.01
N THR A 5 13.71 -0.97 2.94
CA THR A 5 15.13 -1.25 2.67
C THR A 5 15.73 -2.23 3.68
N ARG A 6 16.86 -2.88 3.35
CA ARG A 6 17.40 -4.01 4.12
C ARG A 6 17.91 -3.63 5.52
N GLU A 7 18.14 -2.35 5.75
CA GLU A 7 18.60 -1.77 7.01
C GLU A 7 17.51 -1.77 8.09
N PHE A 8 16.23 -1.95 7.71
CA PHE A 8 15.09 -1.92 8.63
C PHE A 8 14.36 -3.25 8.61
N ASP A 9 14.60 -4.08 9.62
CA ASP A 9 13.92 -5.36 9.79
C ASP A 9 12.46 -5.18 10.19
N ALA A 10 11.61 -6.10 9.73
CA ALA A 10 10.18 -6.11 10.01
C ALA A 10 9.82 -7.34 10.85
N CYS A 11 9.27 -7.10 12.04
CA CYS A 11 8.59 -8.10 12.85
C CYS A 11 7.15 -8.27 12.38
N PHE A 12 6.68 -9.52 12.26
CA PHE A 12 5.33 -9.81 11.81
C PHE A 12 4.75 -11.04 12.53
N GLU A 13 3.44 -11.06 12.71
CA GLU A 13 2.66 -12.17 13.25
C GLU A 13 1.43 -12.38 12.37
N LEU A 14 1.03 -13.64 12.18
CA LEU A 14 -0.22 -13.96 11.48
C LEU A 14 -1.41 -13.59 12.37
N LEU A 15 -2.32 -12.75 11.88
CA LEU A 15 -3.59 -12.50 12.54
C LEU A 15 -4.59 -13.61 12.17
N PRO A 16 -5.10 -14.41 13.13
CA PRO A 16 -6.09 -15.44 12.86
C PRO A 16 -7.42 -14.85 12.35
N PRO A 17 -8.19 -15.56 11.50
CA PRO A 17 -9.43 -15.04 10.91
C PRO A 17 -10.51 -14.61 11.91
N ASP A 18 -10.51 -15.19 13.11
CA ASP A 18 -11.46 -14.93 14.20
C ASP A 18 -11.01 -13.80 15.14
N ARG A 19 -9.77 -13.32 15.00
CA ARG A 19 -9.24 -12.23 15.81
C ARG A 19 -9.68 -10.87 15.24
N PRO A 20 -10.20 -9.95 16.06
CA PRO A 20 -10.53 -8.60 15.58
C PRO A 20 -9.27 -7.89 15.08
N LEU A 21 -9.44 -7.07 14.03
CA LEU A 21 -8.38 -6.19 13.55
C LEU A 21 -8.01 -5.17 14.66
N PRO A 22 -6.72 -4.80 14.79
CA PRO A 22 -6.35 -3.69 15.65
C PRO A 22 -7.05 -2.40 15.16
N PRO A 23 -7.41 -1.49 16.08
CA PRO A 23 -8.05 -0.24 15.70
C PRO A 23 -7.13 0.59 14.81
N ALA A 24 -7.69 1.14 13.74
CA ALA A 24 -7.00 2.12 12.90
C ALA A 24 -6.96 3.49 13.60
N ILE A 25 -6.06 4.36 13.14
CA ILE A 25 -6.04 5.76 13.59
C ILE A 25 -7.27 6.51 13.07
N ALA A 26 -7.85 7.40 13.87
CA ALA A 26 -9.02 8.19 13.50
C ALA A 26 -8.62 9.43 12.68
N GLU A 27 -7.96 9.22 11.54
CA GLU A 27 -7.47 10.29 10.66
C GLU A 27 -7.99 10.12 9.22
N ASP A 28 -8.44 11.23 8.64
CA ASP A 28 -8.72 11.38 7.21
C ASP A 28 -7.67 12.30 6.59
N ARG A 29 -7.00 11.86 5.52
CA ARG A 29 -5.94 12.64 4.87
C ARG A 29 -5.76 12.28 3.40
N ASP A 30 -5.60 13.28 2.55
CA ASP A 30 -5.08 13.07 1.19
C ASP A 30 -3.56 12.94 1.26
N LEU A 31 -3.04 11.75 0.94
CA LEU A 31 -1.61 11.43 1.01
C LEU A 31 -0.86 11.80 -0.28
N GLY A 32 -1.57 12.25 -1.31
CA GLY A 32 -0.96 12.56 -2.59
C GLY A 32 -0.78 11.34 -3.49
N PHE A 33 0.09 11.48 -4.49
CA PHE A 33 0.48 10.36 -5.32
C PHE A 33 1.49 9.47 -4.58
N MET A 34 1.22 8.17 -4.56
CA MET A 34 2.08 7.16 -3.96
C MET A 34 2.38 6.05 -4.96
N LEU A 35 3.54 5.42 -4.79
CA LEU A 35 3.92 4.23 -5.56
C LEU A 35 2.89 3.12 -5.31
N TRP A 36 2.29 2.61 -6.39
CA TRP A 36 1.40 1.45 -6.36
C TRP A 36 2.21 0.16 -6.42
N ASP A 37 2.98 -0.03 -7.50
CA ASP A 37 3.89 -1.16 -7.70
C ASP A 37 4.86 -0.86 -8.86
N ILE A 38 5.77 -1.78 -9.14
CA ILE A 38 6.67 -1.76 -10.29
C ILE A 38 6.09 -2.66 -11.39
N ASP A 39 6.00 -2.16 -12.62
CA ASP A 39 5.63 -2.99 -13.77
C ASP A 39 6.81 -3.88 -14.17
N HIS A 40 6.86 -5.08 -13.60
CA HIS A 40 7.91 -6.06 -13.89
C HIS A 40 7.83 -6.67 -15.29
N ALA A 41 6.71 -6.53 -16.00
CA ALA A 41 6.53 -7.05 -17.35
C ALA A 41 7.06 -6.07 -18.42
N ALA A 42 7.09 -4.77 -18.11
CA ALA A 42 7.60 -3.74 -19.01
C ALA A 42 9.13 -3.59 -18.97
N ALA A 43 9.71 -3.31 -20.14
CA ALA A 43 11.12 -2.95 -20.23
C ALA A 43 11.41 -1.68 -19.42
N GLY A 44 12.50 -1.68 -18.66
CA GLY A 44 12.86 -0.56 -17.78
C GLY A 44 12.14 -0.56 -16.42
N LYS A 45 11.20 -1.48 -16.17
CA LYS A 45 10.51 -1.65 -14.88
C LYS A 45 9.95 -0.34 -14.32
N PRO A 46 9.08 0.35 -15.07
CA PRO A 46 8.56 1.65 -14.65
C PRO A 46 7.73 1.53 -13.38
N SER A 47 7.69 2.63 -12.62
CA SER A 47 6.86 2.76 -11.43
C SER A 47 5.43 3.13 -11.79
N LEU A 48 4.48 2.43 -11.19
CA LEU A 48 3.06 2.71 -11.28
C LEU A 48 2.63 3.51 -10.05
N PHE A 49 1.72 4.46 -10.20
CA PHE A 49 1.28 5.35 -9.11
C PHE A 49 -0.23 5.35 -8.94
N PHE A 50 -0.71 5.77 -7.77
CA PHE A 50 -2.13 6.04 -7.52
C PHE A 50 -2.28 7.21 -6.54
N ARG A 51 -3.45 7.86 -6.51
CA ARG A 51 -3.75 8.93 -5.54
C ARG A 51 -4.23 8.30 -4.23
N ALA A 52 -3.34 8.14 -3.26
CA ALA A 52 -3.65 7.54 -1.99
C ALA A 52 -4.45 8.50 -1.09
N LYS A 53 -5.56 8.00 -0.55
CA LYS A 53 -6.35 8.68 0.48
C LYS A 53 -6.43 7.78 1.71
N LEU A 54 -6.23 8.39 2.87
CA LEU A 54 -6.46 7.79 4.17
C LEU A 54 -7.88 8.16 4.60
N GLU A 55 -8.73 7.17 4.83
CA GLU A 55 -10.09 7.34 5.34
C GLU A 55 -10.21 6.51 6.62
N GLN A 56 -10.39 7.17 7.76
CA GLN A 56 -10.41 6.57 9.09
C GLN A 56 -9.22 5.61 9.32
N GLY A 57 -8.03 6.07 8.94
CA GLY A 57 -6.79 5.31 9.07
C GLY A 57 -6.62 4.16 8.07
N VAL A 58 -7.51 4.01 7.10
CA VAL A 58 -7.46 2.95 6.07
C VAL A 58 -7.11 3.54 4.71
N VAL A 59 -6.12 2.96 4.03
CA VAL A 59 -5.83 3.23 2.61
C VAL A 59 -6.41 2.11 1.77
N ARG A 60 -7.31 2.44 0.83
CA ARG A 60 -7.81 1.48 -0.17
C ARG A 60 -6.86 1.44 -1.35
N VAL A 61 -6.22 0.29 -1.56
CA VAL A 61 -5.30 0.09 -2.69
C VAL A 61 -6.12 -0.37 -3.92
N PRO A 62 -6.01 0.31 -5.07
CA PRO A 62 -6.70 -0.10 -6.29
C PRO A 62 -6.29 -1.50 -6.74
N PRO A 63 -7.23 -2.34 -7.25
CA PRO A 63 -6.88 -3.64 -7.80
C PRO A 63 -6.07 -3.51 -9.10
N PRO A 64 -5.24 -4.50 -9.46
CA PRO A 64 -4.52 -4.50 -10.72
C PRO A 64 -5.43 -4.27 -11.93
N GLY A 65 -5.03 -3.38 -12.84
CA GLY A 65 -5.82 -3.00 -14.03
C GLY A 65 -6.93 -1.99 -13.79
N SER A 66 -7.11 -1.49 -12.56
CA SER A 66 -8.03 -0.38 -12.29
C SER A 66 -7.62 0.88 -13.08
N PRO A 67 -8.56 1.68 -13.62
CA PRO A 67 -8.27 2.97 -14.24
C PRO A 67 -7.70 4.02 -13.26
N GLU A 68 -7.73 3.72 -11.95
CA GLU A 68 -7.11 4.56 -10.92
C GLU A 68 -5.58 4.47 -10.90
N ILE A 69 -5.01 3.43 -11.53
CA ILE A 69 -3.56 3.24 -11.62
C ILE A 69 -3.01 4.08 -12.76
N LEU A 70 -2.05 4.93 -12.43
CA LEU A 70 -1.34 5.80 -13.35
C LEU A 70 -0.01 5.14 -13.74
N ARG A 71 0.25 5.07 -15.05
CA ARG A 71 1.46 4.50 -15.64
C ARG A 71 2.38 5.61 -16.15
#